data_AF-A0A2X2WRS6-F1
#
_entry.id   AF-A0A2X2WRS6-F1
#
_cell.length_a   1.000
_cell.length_b   1.000
_cell.length_c   1.000
_cell.angle_alpha   90.00
_cell.angle_beta   90.00
_cell.angle_gamma   90.00
#
_symmetry.space_group_name_H-M   'P 1'
#
loop_
_entity.id
_entity.type
_entity.pdbx_description
1 polymer ?
#
loop_
_entity_poly.entity_id
_entity_poly.type
_entity_poly.pdbx_seq_one_letter_code
_entity_poly.pdbx_strand_id
1 'polypeptide(L)'
;MIKQVIQQLSIPEASIESLQERRFWLQCERAYTYQPIYQTNGRLMAVELLTVVVHPDNPSRRVAPDRYFAELAVRHRVDVVKEQLQFLEQKADFFMRHDLLASVNVDGPTLIAMRQQPEVLKTIERLPWLRFELVEHIRLPKDSSFASMCEFGPLLAG
;
A
#
# COMPACT_ATOMS: atom_id res chain seq x y z
N MET A 1 47.86 -10.25 -31.14
CA MET A 1 46.70 -9.51 -31.71
C MET A 1 45.46 -9.97 -30.95
N ILE A 2 45.09 -9.29 -29.86
CA ILE A 2 43.99 -9.70 -28.96
C ILE A 2 42.81 -8.76 -29.25
N LYS A 3 41.73 -9.30 -29.82
CA LYS A 3 40.46 -8.58 -29.98
C LYS A 3 39.73 -8.55 -28.64
N GLN A 4 39.72 -7.41 -27.96
CA GLN A 4 38.81 -7.16 -26.85
C GLN A 4 37.42 -6.85 -27.43
N VAL A 5 36.46 -7.75 -27.19
CA VAL A 5 35.04 -7.51 -27.41
C VAL A 5 34.49 -6.93 -26.10
N ILE A 6 34.31 -5.62 -26.05
CA ILE A 6 33.56 -4.97 -24.98
C ILE A 6 32.08 -5.22 -25.29
N GLN A 7 31.47 -6.20 -24.61
CA GLN A 7 30.03 -6.31 -24.54
C GLN A 7 29.52 -5.08 -23.80
N GLN A 8 29.01 -4.11 -24.56
CA GLN A 8 28.23 -3.01 -24.01
C GLN A 8 26.98 -3.61 -23.36
N LEU A 9 26.92 -3.54 -22.03
CA LEU A 9 25.70 -3.72 -21.26
C LEU A 9 24.71 -2.66 -21.74
N SER A 10 23.75 -3.06 -22.55
CA SER A 10 22.60 -2.24 -22.95
C SER A 10 21.74 -2.00 -21.72
N ILE A 11 22.02 -0.90 -21.02
CA ILE A 11 21.03 -0.27 -20.13
C ILE A 11 19.88 0.15 -21.05
N PRO A 12 18.63 -0.33 -20.85
CA PRO A 12 17.52 0.14 -21.66
C PRO A 12 17.36 1.63 -21.37
N GLU A 13 17.66 2.49 -22.35
CA GLU A 13 17.36 3.91 -22.27
C GLU A 13 15.85 4.05 -22.06
N ALA A 14 15.44 4.66 -20.96
CA ALA A 14 14.05 5.01 -20.72
C ALA A 14 13.56 5.88 -21.89
N SER A 15 12.62 5.36 -22.70
CA SER A 15 12.02 6.13 -23.79
C SER A 15 11.28 7.35 -23.23
N ILE A 16 11.16 8.41 -24.03
CA ILE A 16 10.43 9.64 -23.63
C ILE A 16 8.99 9.30 -23.20
N GLU A 17 8.34 8.35 -23.88
CA GLU A 17 7.01 7.83 -23.53
C GLU A 17 7.01 7.22 -22.12
N SER A 18 8.00 6.40 -21.77
CA SER A 18 8.10 5.81 -20.43
C SER A 18 8.32 6.85 -19.32
N LEU A 19 9.01 7.96 -19.63
CA LEU A 19 9.22 9.07 -18.69
C LEU A 19 7.94 9.89 -18.50
N GLN A 20 7.17 10.11 -19.58
CA GLN A 20 5.89 10.80 -19.53
C GLN A 20 4.84 9.98 -18.75
N GLU A 21 4.77 8.68 -18.99
CA GLU A 21 3.89 7.77 -18.25
C GLU A 21 4.25 7.75 -16.76
N ARG A 22 5.54 7.62 -16.42
CA ARG A 22 5.98 7.69 -15.03
C ARG A 22 5.62 9.02 -14.38
N ARG A 23 5.78 10.13 -15.11
CA ARG A 23 5.44 11.46 -14.61
C ARG A 23 3.93 11.58 -14.33
N PHE A 24 3.09 11.08 -15.23
CA PHE A 24 1.64 11.06 -15.05
C PHE A 24 1.25 10.43 -13.69
N TRP A 25 1.78 9.23 -13.39
CA TRP A 25 1.46 8.55 -12.14
C TRP A 25 1.95 9.32 -10.90
N LEU A 26 3.12 9.94 -10.95
CA LEU A 26 3.65 10.73 -9.83
C LEU A 26 2.91 12.06 -9.62
N GLN A 27 2.20 12.56 -10.62
CA GLN A 27 1.40 13.78 -10.53
C GLN A 27 -0.03 13.55 -10.03
N CYS A 28 -0.49 12.29 -10.00
CA CYS A 28 -1.82 11.98 -9.49
C CYS A 28 -1.97 12.41 -8.02
N GLU A 29 -3.11 13.00 -7.73
CA GLU A 29 -3.55 13.38 -6.40
C GLU A 29 -4.41 12.26 -5.80
N ARG A 30 -4.35 12.16 -4.47
CA ARG A 30 -5.06 11.14 -3.70
C ARG A 30 -5.98 11.81 -2.69
N ALA A 31 -7.18 11.27 -2.57
CA ALA A 31 -8.09 11.54 -1.47
C ALA A 31 -8.45 10.23 -0.78
N TYR A 32 -8.68 10.28 0.52
CA TYR A 32 -8.98 9.09 1.31
C TYR A 32 -10.43 9.08 1.75
N THR A 33 -11.07 7.93 1.57
CA THR A 33 -12.46 7.68 1.98
C THR A 33 -12.52 6.43 2.85
N TYR A 34 -13.62 6.26 3.58
CA TYR A 34 -13.82 5.14 4.49
C TYR A 34 -14.96 4.26 4.01
N GLN A 35 -14.74 2.95 3.98
CA GLN A 35 -15.81 1.98 3.84
C GLN A 35 -16.09 1.36 5.22
N PRO A 36 -17.26 1.60 5.81
CA PRO A 36 -17.58 1.10 7.15
C PRO A 36 -17.87 -0.41 7.12
N ILE A 37 -17.43 -1.09 8.17
CA ILE A 37 -17.65 -2.52 8.39
C ILE A 37 -18.41 -2.67 9.71
N TYR A 38 -19.60 -3.26 9.63
CA TYR A 38 -20.51 -3.40 10.76
C TYR A 38 -20.57 -4.84 11.26
N GLN A 39 -20.78 -4.99 12.56
CA GLN A 39 -21.23 -6.24 13.16
C GLN A 39 -22.68 -6.53 12.72
N THR A 40 -23.12 -7.78 12.86
CA THR A 40 -24.51 -8.19 12.53
C THR A 40 -25.56 -7.50 13.39
N ASN A 41 -25.18 -7.00 14.57
CA ASN A 41 -26.04 -6.17 15.43
C ASN A 41 -26.12 -4.69 14.97
N GLY A 42 -25.46 -4.31 13.87
CA GLY A 42 -25.43 -2.95 13.32
C GLY A 42 -24.40 -2.02 13.96
N ARG A 43 -23.62 -2.45 14.95
CA ARG A 43 -22.55 -1.64 15.54
C ARG A 43 -21.35 -1.55 14.58
N LEU A 44 -20.80 -0.35 14.42
CA LEU A 44 -19.57 -0.15 13.65
C LEU A 44 -18.41 -0.89 14.34
N MET A 45 -17.68 -1.69 13.57
CA MET A 45 -16.56 -2.49 14.05
C MET A 45 -15.23 -1.97 13.51
N ALA A 46 -15.22 -1.64 12.22
CA ALA A 46 -14.01 -1.24 11.53
C ALA A 46 -14.32 -0.33 10.36
N VAL A 47 -13.29 0.27 9.78
CA VAL A 47 -13.34 0.93 8.48
C VAL A 47 -12.20 0.44 7.61
N GLU A 48 -12.45 0.31 6.32
CA GLU A 48 -11.40 0.15 5.32
C GLU A 48 -11.06 1.53 4.74
N LEU A 49 -9.77 1.86 4.69
CA LEU A 49 -9.29 3.09 4.06
C LEU A 49 -9.15 2.87 2.55
N LEU A 50 -10.02 3.52 1.79
CA LEU A 50 -10.00 3.50 0.32
C LEU A 50 -9.29 4.74 -0.23
N THR A 51 -8.54 4.54 -1.32
CA THR A 51 -7.85 5.63 -2.02
C THR A 51 -8.62 6.00 -3.28
N VAL A 52 -9.01 7.27 -3.40
CA VAL A 52 -9.52 7.86 -4.63
C VAL A 52 -8.36 8.56 -5.32
N VAL A 53 -8.13 8.24 -6.59
CA VAL A 53 -7.02 8.80 -7.37
C VAL A 53 -7.56 9.62 -8.54
N VAL A 54 -7.01 10.82 -8.73
CA VAL A 54 -7.32 11.70 -9.87
C VAL A 54 -6.04 12.33 -10.39
N HIS A 55 -6.03 12.76 -11.65
CA HIS A 55 -4.95 13.59 -12.18
C HIS A 55 -5.36 15.07 -12.10
N PRO A 56 -4.49 16.01 -11.70
CA PRO A 56 -4.83 17.43 -11.55
C PRO A 56 -5.36 18.05 -12.85
N ASP A 57 -4.85 17.61 -14.02
CA ASP A 57 -5.34 18.09 -15.33
C ASP A 57 -6.76 17.57 -15.68
N ASN A 58 -7.28 16.57 -14.96
CA ASN A 58 -8.64 16.06 -15.14
C ASN A 58 -9.23 15.54 -13.82
N PRO A 59 -9.58 16.45 -12.88
CA PRO A 59 -10.00 16.08 -11.53
C PRO A 59 -11.36 15.36 -11.51
N SER A 60 -12.18 15.53 -12.55
CA SER A 60 -13.45 14.80 -12.70
C SER A 60 -13.27 13.33 -13.07
N ARG A 61 -12.11 12.94 -13.61
CA ARG A 61 -11.86 11.58 -14.09
C ARG A 61 -11.09 10.80 -13.04
N ARG A 62 -11.76 9.83 -12.42
CA ARG A 62 -11.10 8.90 -11.50
C ARG A 62 -10.17 7.95 -12.24
N VAL A 63 -9.01 7.73 -11.64
CA VAL A 63 -8.06 6.67 -11.97
C VAL A 63 -8.36 5.48 -11.05
N ALA A 64 -8.42 4.27 -11.61
CA ALA A 64 -8.61 3.07 -10.81
C ALA A 64 -7.41 2.88 -9.85
N PRO A 65 -7.63 2.68 -8.54
CA PRO A 65 -6.55 2.56 -7.57
C PRO A 65 -5.58 1.41 -7.90
N ASP A 66 -6.10 0.23 -8.27
CA ASP A 66 -5.27 -0.93 -8.62
C ASP A 66 -4.31 -0.62 -9.76
N ARG A 67 -4.80 0.10 -10.79
CA ARG A 67 -3.97 0.54 -11.90
C ARG A 67 -2.93 1.55 -11.46
N TYR A 68 -3.32 2.53 -10.64
CA TYR A 68 -2.39 3.53 -10.11
C TYR A 68 -1.24 2.87 -9.31
N PHE A 69 -1.56 1.97 -8.38
CA PHE A 69 -0.54 1.32 -7.55
C PHE A 69 0.34 0.36 -8.34
N ALA A 70 -0.20 -0.36 -9.33
CA ALA A 70 0.58 -1.26 -10.19
C ALA A 70 1.72 -0.53 -10.93
N GLU A 71 1.48 0.72 -11.32
CA GLU A 71 2.39 1.54 -12.13
C GLU A 71 3.43 2.29 -11.28
N LEU A 72 3.20 2.41 -9.98
CA LEU A 72 4.18 2.99 -9.06
C LEU A 72 5.31 2.00 -8.76
N ALA A 73 6.54 2.49 -8.67
CA ALA A 73 7.62 1.73 -8.05
C ALA A 73 7.36 1.54 -6.54
N VAL A 74 7.81 0.42 -5.97
CA VAL A 74 7.59 0.06 -4.55
C VAL A 74 7.90 1.20 -3.59
N ARG A 75 9.00 1.94 -3.79
CA ARG A 75 9.36 3.09 -2.94
C ARG A 75 8.25 4.15 -2.86
N HIS A 76 7.56 4.42 -3.97
CA HIS A 76 6.49 5.41 -4.04
C HIS A 76 5.19 4.86 -3.45
N ARG A 77 4.94 3.55 -3.55
CA ARG A 77 3.84 2.90 -2.82
C ARG A 77 4.04 3.02 -1.31
N VAL A 78 5.27 2.84 -0.82
CA VAL A 78 5.59 3.06 0.61
C VAL A 78 5.32 4.50 1.04
N ASP A 79 5.65 5.48 0.19
CA ASP A 79 5.34 6.90 0.49
C ASP A 79 3.83 7.14 0.59
N VAL A 80 3.03 6.51 -0.28
CA VAL A 80 1.56 6.57 -0.18
C VAL A 80 1.06 5.91 1.11
N VAL A 81 1.63 4.78 1.53
CA VAL A 81 1.24 4.17 2.81
C VAL A 81 1.60 5.07 3.98
N LYS A 82 2.76 5.73 3.98
CA LYS A 82 3.10 6.72 5.02
C LYS A 82 2.07 7.86 5.09
N GLU A 83 1.66 8.38 3.95
CA GLU A 83 0.60 9.40 3.83
C GLU A 83 -0.72 8.90 4.46
N GLN A 84 -1.11 7.65 4.18
CA GLN A 84 -2.29 7.02 4.79
C GLN A 84 -2.15 6.87 6.32
N LEU A 85 -0.99 6.44 6.81
CA LEU A 85 -0.73 6.30 8.26
C LEU A 85 -0.84 7.65 8.97
N GLN A 86 -0.25 8.71 8.40
CA GLN A 86 -0.36 10.07 8.93
C GLN A 86 -1.80 10.57 8.93
N PHE A 87 -2.57 10.28 7.87
CA PHE A 87 -3.98 10.64 7.79
C PHE A 87 -4.85 9.94 8.84
N LEU A 88 -4.52 8.69 9.16
CA LEU A 88 -5.16 7.88 10.20
C LEU A 88 -4.76 8.31 11.61
N GLU A 89 -3.49 8.64 11.84
CA GLU A 89 -2.95 9.10 13.12
C GLU A 89 -3.67 10.35 13.64
N GLN A 90 -4.04 11.27 12.75
CA GLN A 90 -4.84 12.46 13.10
C GLN A 90 -6.21 12.13 13.73
N LYS A 91 -6.66 10.87 13.64
CA LYS A 91 -7.95 10.38 14.16
C LYS A 91 -7.78 9.29 15.21
N ALA A 92 -6.58 9.08 15.73
CA ALA A 92 -6.27 7.98 16.66
C ALA A 92 -7.19 7.94 17.88
N ASP A 93 -7.49 9.09 18.48
CA ASP A 93 -8.40 9.19 19.62
C ASP A 93 -9.81 8.68 19.32
N PHE A 94 -10.29 8.80 18.07
CA PHE A 94 -11.59 8.28 17.68
C PHE A 94 -11.58 6.75 17.66
N PHE A 95 -10.57 6.16 17.00
CA PHE A 95 -10.43 4.71 16.93
C PHE A 95 -10.26 4.07 18.31
N MET A 96 -9.41 4.66 19.16
CA MET A 96 -9.18 4.17 20.52
C MET A 96 -10.42 4.27 21.41
N ARG A 97 -11.12 5.42 21.41
CA ARG A 97 -12.30 5.61 22.27
C ARG A 97 -13.48 4.71 21.90
N HIS A 98 -13.62 4.39 20.62
CA HIS A 98 -14.74 3.59 20.12
C HIS A 98 -14.42 2.12 19.89
N ASP A 99 -13.18 1.70 20.19
CA ASP A 99 -12.68 0.33 19.96
C ASP A 99 -12.90 -0.11 18.49
N LEU A 100 -12.51 0.77 17.57
CA LEU A 100 -12.65 0.56 16.14
C LEU A 100 -11.33 0.16 15.51
N LEU A 101 -11.39 -0.70 14.50
CA LEU A 101 -10.24 -1.04 13.67
C LEU A 101 -10.22 -0.19 12.39
N ALA A 102 -9.03 0.00 11.83
CA ALA A 102 -8.87 0.49 10.45
C ALA A 102 -8.03 -0.48 9.64
N SER A 103 -8.50 -0.88 8.45
CA SER A 103 -7.68 -1.62 7.49
C SER A 103 -7.10 -0.68 6.42
N VAL A 104 -5.84 -0.93 6.05
CA VAL A 104 -5.14 -0.29 4.94
C VAL A 104 -4.66 -1.35 3.97
N ASN A 105 -5.05 -1.21 2.71
CA ASN A 105 -4.62 -2.08 1.62
C ASN A 105 -3.13 -1.90 1.31
N VAL A 106 -2.39 -3.01 1.23
CA VAL A 106 -0.95 -3.03 0.92
C VAL A 106 -0.60 -4.28 0.12
N ASP A 107 0.31 -4.18 -0.84
CA ASP A 107 0.84 -5.35 -1.55
C ASP A 107 2.05 -5.96 -0.82
N GLY A 108 2.43 -7.19 -1.19
CA GLY A 108 3.51 -7.92 -0.51
C GLY A 108 4.85 -7.19 -0.59
N PRO A 109 5.30 -6.75 -1.79
CA PRO A 109 6.54 -5.99 -1.93
C PRO A 109 6.59 -4.70 -1.10
N THR A 110 5.49 -3.94 -1.04
CA THR A 110 5.39 -2.70 -0.26
C THR A 110 5.47 -2.99 1.23
N LEU A 111 4.76 -4.03 1.70
CA LEU A 111 4.80 -4.44 3.10
C LEU A 111 6.22 -4.87 3.52
N ILE A 112 6.91 -5.67 2.69
CA ILE A 112 8.32 -6.05 2.93
C ILE A 112 9.23 -4.82 2.96
N ALA A 113 9.05 -3.88 2.03
CA ALA A 113 9.85 -2.66 1.99
C ALA A 113 9.62 -1.76 3.22
N MET A 114 8.39 -1.68 3.73
CA MET A 114 8.06 -0.94 4.95
C MET A 114 8.76 -1.50 6.19
N ARG A 115 8.91 -2.83 6.29
CA ARG A 115 9.61 -3.47 7.42
C ARG A 115 11.08 -3.03 7.55
N GLN A 116 11.68 -2.59 6.46
CA GLN A 116 13.05 -2.07 6.45
C GLN A 116 13.14 -0.58 6.81
N GLN A 117 12.02 0.06 7.18
CA GLN A 117 11.97 1.49 7.49
C GLN A 117 11.58 1.73 8.96
N PRO A 118 12.55 2.01 9.85
CA PRO A 118 12.30 2.19 11.28
C PRO A 118 11.24 3.24 11.62
N GLU A 119 11.18 4.33 10.87
CA GLU A 119 10.19 5.41 11.11
C GLU A 119 8.75 4.97 10.80
N VAL A 120 8.57 4.07 9.83
CA VAL A 120 7.25 3.49 9.53
C VAL A 120 6.83 2.56 10.67
N LEU A 121 7.74 1.73 11.17
CA LEU A 121 7.47 0.82 12.28
C LEU A 121 7.09 1.58 13.57
N LYS A 122 7.85 2.61 13.93
CA LYS A 122 7.50 3.51 15.05
C LYS A 122 6.12 4.13 14.91
N THR A 123 5.73 4.50 13.70
CA THR A 123 4.39 5.05 13.45
C THR A 123 3.32 3.98 13.68
N ILE A 124 3.53 2.76 13.17
CA ILE A 124 2.60 1.63 13.32
C ILE A 124 2.43 1.25 14.80
N GLU A 125 3.50 1.26 15.61
CA GLU A 125 3.44 0.96 17.05
C GLU A 125 2.51 1.91 17.81
N ARG A 126 2.35 3.16 17.34
CA ARG A 126 1.41 4.13 17.93
C ARG A 126 -0.03 3.92 17.50
N LEU A 127 -0.30 3.03 16.54
CA LEU A 127 -1.61 2.77 15.95
C LEU A 127 -2.03 1.30 16.17
N PRO A 128 -2.25 0.85 17.43
CA PRO A 128 -2.50 -0.57 17.73
C PRO A 128 -3.80 -1.14 17.14
N TRP A 129 -4.72 -0.28 16.72
CA TRP A 129 -5.99 -0.62 16.05
C TRP A 129 -5.85 -0.75 14.53
N LEU A 130 -4.69 -0.42 13.96
CA LEU A 130 -4.41 -0.53 12.53
C LEU A 130 -4.28 -2.01 12.12
N ARG A 131 -4.80 -2.34 10.95
CA ARG A 131 -4.64 -3.64 10.27
C ARG A 131 -4.16 -3.38 8.84
N PHE A 132 -3.27 -4.24 8.35
CA PHE A 132 -2.91 -4.25 6.94
C PHE A 132 -3.68 -5.38 6.24
N GLU A 133 -4.29 -5.04 5.11
CA GLU A 133 -5.00 -5.97 4.25
C GLU A 133 -4.16 -6.21 3.00
N LEU A 134 -3.77 -7.46 2.77
CA LEU A 134 -2.94 -7.81 1.63
C LEU A 134 -3.81 -7.90 0.38
N VAL A 135 -3.55 -7.07 -0.62
CA VAL A 135 -4.32 -7.06 -1.89
C VAL A 135 -3.97 -8.21 -2.84
N GLU A 136 -2.89 -8.95 -2.55
CA GLU A 136 -2.56 -10.14 -3.31
C GLU A 136 -3.43 -11.31 -2.88
N HIS A 137 -4.08 -11.98 -3.83
CA HIS A 137 -4.71 -13.28 -3.57
C HIS A 137 -3.62 -14.29 -3.20
N ILE A 138 -3.39 -14.48 -1.89
CA ILE A 138 -2.62 -15.62 -1.41
C ILE A 138 -3.40 -16.88 -1.83
N ARG A 139 -2.92 -17.59 -2.84
CA ARG A 139 -3.40 -18.94 -3.10
C ARG A 139 -2.88 -19.82 -1.98
N LEU A 140 -3.73 -20.08 -1.00
CA LEU A 140 -3.50 -21.12 -0.02
C LEU A 140 -3.24 -22.44 -0.78
N PRO A 141 -2.12 -23.14 -0.52
CA PRO A 141 -1.95 -24.53 -0.93
C PRO A 141 -3.21 -25.35 -0.62
N LYS A 142 -3.54 -26.34 -1.45
CA LYS A 142 -4.79 -27.12 -1.33
C LYS A 142 -4.97 -27.80 0.04
N ASP A 143 -3.91 -27.91 0.83
CA ASP A 143 -3.87 -28.55 2.15
C ASP A 143 -3.61 -27.56 3.31
N SER A 144 -3.59 -26.24 3.06
CA SER A 144 -3.44 -25.26 4.14
C SER A 144 -4.76 -25.03 4.90
N SER A 145 -4.69 -25.17 6.22
CA SER A 145 -5.79 -24.86 7.14
C SER A 145 -5.83 -23.36 7.44
N PHE A 146 -6.95 -22.85 7.97
CA PHE A 146 -7.04 -21.47 8.47
C PHE A 146 -5.98 -21.15 9.53
N ALA A 147 -5.48 -22.15 10.27
CA ALA A 147 -4.39 -21.97 11.23
C ALA A 147 -3.04 -21.66 10.57
N SER A 148 -2.81 -22.13 9.35
CA SER A 148 -1.60 -21.83 8.56
C SER A 148 -1.55 -20.36 8.13
N MET A 149 -2.68 -19.64 8.13
CA MET A 149 -2.70 -18.19 7.90
C MET A 149 -2.05 -17.40 9.05
N CYS A 150 -2.10 -17.91 10.27
CA CYS A 150 -1.47 -17.29 11.44
C CYS A 150 0.06 -17.33 11.37
N GLU A 151 0.66 -18.21 10.56
CA GLU A 151 2.12 -18.29 10.37
C GLU A 151 2.67 -17.16 9.48
N PHE A 152 1.82 -16.53 8.67
CA PHE A 152 2.14 -15.23 8.03
C PHE A 152 2.02 -14.05 9.02
N GLY A 153 1.59 -14.35 10.26
CA GLY A 153 1.16 -13.42 11.31
C GLY A 153 2.23 -12.65 12.10
N PRO A 154 3.55 -12.77 11.87
CA PRO A 154 4.48 -11.78 12.37
C PRO A 154 5.24 -11.10 11.24
N LEU A 155 4.53 -10.35 10.38
CA LEU A 155 5.20 -9.38 9.50
C LEU A 155 5.70 -8.14 10.27
N LEU A 156 5.41 -8.04 11.57
CA LEU A 156 5.85 -6.94 12.45
C LEU A 156 6.51 -7.40 13.76
N ALA A 157 6.66 -8.70 14.03
CA ALA A 157 7.41 -9.15 15.21
C ALA A 157 8.89 -9.32 14.83
N GLY A 158 9.69 -8.31 15.18
CA GLY A 158 11.12 -8.39 15.39
C GLY A 158 11.42 -7.86 16.79
#